data_AF-A0A3N1HAC3-F1
#
_entry.id   AF-A0A3N1HAC3-F1
#
_cell.length_a   1.000
_cell.length_b   1.000
_cell.length_c   1.000
_cell.angle_alpha   90.00
_cell.angle_beta   90.00
_cell.angle_gamma   90.00
#
_symmetry.space_group_name_H-M   'P 1'
#
loop_
_entity.id
_entity.type
_entity.pdbx_description
1 polymer ?
#
loop_
_entity_poly.entity_id
_entity_poly.type
_entity_poly.pdbx_seq_one_letter_code
_entity_poly.pdbx_strand_id
1 'polypeptide(L)'
;MDGWAPRDEAESEAGWRLWLALSGRLWPSAEWDGTPATAVGGLRAVLAGCGAIRGAYTGDPSAAVLRLVDSVVFVASLPLELWRDDVLPVDVDRAALLHSDLAGVVEHVAEVRAVLARGGGWAELEAR
;
A
#
# COMPACT_ATOMS: atom_id res chain seq x y z
N MET A 1 -15.11 1.08 -7.41
CA MET A 1 -14.10 1.86 -8.16
C MET A 1 -14.32 1.62 -9.64
N ASP A 2 -14.55 2.68 -10.41
CA ASP A 2 -14.47 2.60 -11.87
C ASP A 2 -13.09 2.06 -12.27
N GLY A 3 -13.02 1.29 -13.36
CA GLY A 3 -11.76 0.71 -13.82
C GLY A 3 -10.72 1.79 -14.10
N TRP A 4 -9.49 1.61 -13.60
CA TRP A 4 -8.36 2.41 -14.02
C TRP A 4 -7.86 1.91 -15.37
N ALA A 5 -7.44 2.81 -16.25
CA ALA A 5 -6.65 2.53 -17.44
C ALA A 5 -5.70 3.72 -17.66
N PRO A 6 -4.41 3.48 -17.97
CA PRO A 6 -3.46 4.57 -18.17
C PRO A 6 -3.81 5.37 -19.42
N ARG A 7 -3.78 6.70 -19.31
CA ARG A 7 -4.02 7.61 -20.46
C ARG A 7 -2.77 7.88 -21.29
N ASP A 8 -1.60 7.79 -20.65
CA ASP A 8 -0.30 8.03 -21.24
C ASP A 8 0.77 7.13 -20.58
N GLU A 9 2.00 7.22 -21.09
CA GLU A 9 3.13 6.44 -20.61
C GLU A 9 3.50 6.79 -19.15
N ALA A 10 3.37 8.06 -18.76
CA ALA A 10 3.68 8.49 -17.40
C ALA A 10 2.69 7.90 -16.39
N GLU A 11 1.39 7.87 -16.71
CA GLU A 11 0.36 7.24 -15.90
C GLU A 11 0.52 5.72 -15.87
N SER A 12 0.93 5.10 -16.98
CA SER A 12 1.27 3.66 -17.04
C SER A 12 2.45 3.32 -16.14
N GLU A 13 3.55 4.08 -16.22
CA GLU A 13 4.73 3.89 -15.37
C GLU A 13 4.42 4.10 -13.89
N ALA A 14 3.67 5.14 -13.56
CA ALA A 14 3.22 5.39 -12.18
C ALA A 14 2.34 4.25 -11.67
N GLY A 15 1.44 3.72 -12.51
CA GLY A 15 0.60 2.58 -12.17
C GLY A 15 1.42 1.32 -11.91
N TRP A 16 2.47 1.08 -12.71
CA TRP A 16 3.37 -0.06 -12.55
C TRP A 16 4.17 0.05 -11.26
N ARG A 17 4.75 1.22 -11.00
CA ARG A 17 5.46 1.52 -9.75
C ARG A 17 4.55 1.35 -8.53
N LEU A 18 3.29 1.79 -8.63
CA LEU A 18 2.31 1.58 -7.56
C LEU A 18 2.05 0.08 -7.37
N TRP A 19 1.79 -0.66 -8.44
CA TRP A 19 1.54 -2.10 -8.36
C TRP A 19 2.70 -2.86 -7.69
N LEU A 20 3.96 -2.47 -7.98
CA LEU A 20 5.16 -3.00 -7.33
C LEU A 20 5.30 -2.56 -5.86
N ALA A 21 5.01 -1.29 -5.55
CA ALA A 21 5.06 -0.83 -4.16
C ALA A 21 4.06 -1.59 -3.26
N LEU A 22 2.92 -1.96 -3.84
CA LEU A 22 1.85 -2.68 -3.17
C LEU A 22 2.05 -4.20 -3.12
N SER A 23 2.99 -4.78 -3.89
CA SER A 23 3.28 -6.22 -3.84
C SER A 23 4.14 -6.64 -2.63
N GLY A 24 4.58 -5.67 -1.83
CA GLY A 24 5.33 -5.91 -0.59
C GLY A 24 4.52 -6.62 0.49
N ARG A 25 5.23 -7.23 1.46
CA ARG A 25 4.60 -7.87 2.63
C ARG A 25 4.09 -6.81 3.60
N LEU A 26 2.77 -6.70 3.73
CA LEU A 26 2.10 -5.83 4.70
C LEU A 26 2.00 -6.45 6.09
N TRP A 27 2.00 -7.79 6.15
CA TRP A 27 2.09 -8.51 7.42
C TRP A 27 3.53 -8.58 7.91
N PRO A 28 3.74 -8.65 9.24
CA PRO A 28 5.06 -8.82 9.82
C PRO A 28 5.77 -10.07 9.26
N SER A 29 7.08 -9.97 9.08
CA SER A 29 7.90 -11.11 8.65
C SER A 29 8.15 -12.07 9.82
N ALA A 30 8.82 -13.20 9.54
CA ALA A 30 9.29 -14.09 10.59
C ALA A 30 10.34 -13.47 11.52
N GLU A 31 10.92 -12.32 11.16
CA GLU A 31 11.89 -11.56 11.96
C GLU A 31 11.22 -10.54 12.89
N TRP A 32 9.89 -10.56 12.96
CA TRP A 32 9.12 -9.67 13.83
C TRP A 32 9.51 -9.86 15.31
N ASP A 33 9.89 -8.78 15.98
CA ASP A 33 10.33 -8.78 17.38
C ASP A 33 9.19 -8.77 18.40
N GLY A 34 7.94 -8.84 17.93
CA GLY A 34 6.74 -8.81 18.77
C GLY A 34 6.24 -7.41 19.13
N THR A 35 6.84 -6.34 18.59
CA THR A 35 6.39 -4.95 18.83
C THR A 35 5.50 -4.44 17.68
N PRO A 36 4.46 -3.64 17.94
CA PRO A 36 3.66 -3.05 16.85
C PRO A 36 4.48 -2.16 15.90
N ALA A 37 5.49 -1.44 16.41
CA ALA A 37 6.35 -0.57 15.61
C ALA A 37 7.06 -1.31 14.47
N THR A 38 7.56 -2.53 14.72
CA THR A 38 8.17 -3.36 13.68
C THR A 38 7.12 -4.05 12.81
N ALA A 39 5.95 -4.39 13.38
CA ALA A 39 4.85 -4.99 12.63
C ALA A 39 4.34 -4.10 11.49
N VAL A 40 4.25 -2.78 11.73
CA VAL A 40 3.82 -1.80 10.72
C VAL A 40 4.94 -1.34 9.77
N GLY A 41 6.12 -1.99 9.81
CA GLY A 41 7.24 -1.68 8.93
C GLY A 41 6.89 -1.76 7.43
N GLY A 42 6.03 -2.71 7.05
CA GLY A 42 5.51 -2.82 5.69
C GLY A 42 4.70 -1.60 5.24
N LEU A 43 3.88 -1.03 6.13
CA LEU A 43 3.11 0.20 5.85
C LEU A 43 4.03 1.38 5.57
N ARG A 44 5.13 1.51 6.32
CA ARG A 44 6.12 2.58 6.08
C ARG A 44 6.71 2.48 4.67
N ALA A 45 7.03 1.28 4.21
CA ALA A 45 7.55 1.06 2.86
C ALA A 45 6.51 1.42 1.78
N VAL A 46 5.25 1.05 1.99
CA VAL A 46 4.15 1.42 1.07
C VAL A 46 3.97 2.93 0.98
N LEU A 47 3.90 3.64 2.11
CA LEU A 47 3.75 5.10 2.11
C LEU A 47 4.96 5.81 1.49
N ALA A 48 6.18 5.31 1.72
CA ALA A 48 7.38 5.82 1.07
C ALA A 48 7.31 5.65 -0.45
N GLY A 49 6.85 4.49 -0.93
CA GLY A 49 6.62 4.23 -2.37
C GLY A 49 5.57 5.16 -2.97
N CYS A 50 4.43 5.35 -2.29
CA CYS A 50 3.41 6.32 -2.67
C CYS A 50 3.96 7.76 -2.76
N GLY A 51 4.75 8.17 -1.77
CA GLY A 51 5.41 9.49 -1.77
C GLY A 51 6.39 9.65 -2.93
N ALA A 52 7.19 8.62 -3.22
CA ALA A 52 8.13 8.63 -4.35
C ALA A 52 7.42 8.71 -5.71
N ILE A 53 6.31 7.98 -5.89
CA ILE A 53 5.49 8.05 -7.11
C ILE A 53 4.96 9.48 -7.29
N ARG A 54 4.38 10.06 -6.24
CA ARG A 54 3.86 11.42 -6.29
C ARG A 54 4.94 12.47 -6.60
N GLY A 55 6.11 12.35 -5.98
CA GLY A 55 7.21 13.28 -6.20
C GLY A 55 7.87 13.17 -7.58
N ALA A 56 7.82 11.99 -8.20
CA ALA A 56 8.38 11.75 -9.52
C ALA A 56 7.39 11.94 -10.68
N TYR A 57 6.09 12.05 -10.40
CA TYR A 57 5.06 12.12 -11.44
C TYR A 57 5.00 13.53 -12.07
N THR A 58 5.28 13.60 -13.38
CA THR A 58 5.32 14.87 -14.14
C THR A 58 4.11 15.08 -15.06
N GLY A 59 3.16 14.14 -15.06
CA GLY A 59 1.95 14.22 -15.88
C GLY A 59 0.86 15.09 -15.26
N ASP A 60 -0.36 14.95 -15.77
CA ASP A 60 -1.54 15.68 -15.28
C ASP A 60 -1.86 15.34 -13.80
N PRO A 61 -1.89 16.32 -12.88
CA PRO A 61 -2.12 16.09 -11.45
C PRO A 61 -3.51 15.54 -11.12
N SER A 62 -4.44 15.57 -12.07
CA SER A 62 -5.76 14.96 -11.95
C SER A 62 -5.82 13.50 -12.44
N ALA A 63 -4.66 12.89 -12.73
CA ALA A 63 -4.57 11.50 -13.16
C ALA A 63 -5.22 10.52 -12.19
N ALA A 64 -5.82 9.47 -12.74
CA ALA A 64 -6.52 8.47 -11.95
C ALA A 64 -5.56 7.67 -11.08
N VAL A 65 -4.32 7.43 -11.55
CA VAL A 65 -3.28 6.79 -10.74
C VAL A 65 -2.98 7.56 -9.45
N LEU A 66 -2.99 8.90 -9.48
CA LEU A 66 -2.73 9.71 -8.28
C LEU A 66 -3.88 9.59 -7.26
N ARG A 67 -5.12 9.42 -7.72
CA ARG A 67 -6.25 9.11 -6.82
C ARG A 67 -6.10 7.74 -6.17
N LEU A 68 -5.56 6.75 -6.89
CA LEU A 68 -5.25 5.44 -6.30
C LEU A 68 -4.15 5.57 -5.24
N VAL A 69 -3.07 6.31 -5.54
CA VAL A 69 -2.02 6.65 -4.57
C VAL A 69 -2.62 7.31 -3.33
N ASP A 70 -3.49 8.29 -3.50
CA ASP A 70 -4.18 8.98 -2.40
C ASP A 70 -5.01 8.06 -1.53
N SER A 71 -5.75 7.15 -2.16
CA SER A 71 -6.56 6.18 -1.41
C SER A 71 -5.69 5.27 -0.53
N VAL A 72 -4.55 4.81 -1.05
CA VAL A 72 -3.60 3.97 -0.29
C VAL A 72 -2.99 4.77 0.86
N VAL A 73 -2.55 6.00 0.59
CA VAL A 73 -1.98 6.87 1.62
C VAL A 73 -3.01 7.11 2.73
N PHE A 74 -4.25 7.42 2.36
CA PHE A 74 -5.32 7.67 3.32
C PHE A 74 -5.56 6.47 4.24
N VAL A 75 -5.71 5.27 3.66
CA VAL A 75 -6.00 4.04 4.43
C VAL A 75 -4.82 3.60 5.29
N ALA A 76 -3.59 3.72 4.80
CA ALA A 76 -2.41 3.23 5.52
C ALA A 76 -1.85 4.20 6.56
N SER A 77 -2.18 5.51 6.49
CA SER A 77 -1.60 6.52 7.38
C SER A 77 -2.01 6.34 8.84
N LEU A 78 -3.30 6.13 9.12
CA LEU A 78 -3.78 6.03 10.50
C LEU A 78 -3.20 4.81 11.25
N PRO A 79 -3.24 3.58 10.71
CA PRO A 79 -2.57 2.44 11.35
C PRO A 79 -1.08 2.67 11.57
N LEU A 80 -0.37 3.28 10.60
CA LEU A 80 1.04 3.57 10.79
C LEU A 80 1.25 4.58 11.94
N GLU A 81 0.50 5.68 11.98
CA GLU A 81 0.63 6.69 13.03
C GLU A 81 0.33 6.14 14.42
N LEU A 82 -0.66 5.25 14.52
CA LEU A 82 -1.02 4.64 15.79
C LEU A 82 0.07 3.74 16.37
N TRP A 83 0.75 2.97 15.51
CA TRP A 83 1.62 1.88 15.95
C TRP A 83 3.12 2.15 15.80
N ARG A 84 3.54 3.12 14.96
CA ARG A 84 4.96 3.29 14.57
C ARG A 84 5.93 3.55 15.72
N ASP A 85 5.46 4.11 16.82
CA ASP A 85 6.26 4.50 17.98
C ASP A 85 6.05 3.53 19.17
N ASP A 86 5.21 2.51 18.99
CA ASP A 86 4.89 1.52 20.01
C ASP A 86 5.90 0.37 19.99
N VAL A 87 6.92 0.53 20.82
CA VAL A 87 8.06 -0.40 20.97
C VAL A 87 7.87 -1.41 22.11
N LEU A 88 6.69 -1.44 22.74
CA LEU A 88 6.40 -2.40 23.79
C LEU A 88 5.91 -3.72 23.18
N PRO A 89 6.33 -4.88 23.72
CA PRO A 89 5.80 -6.17 23.30
C PRO A 89 4.28 -6.17 23.29
N VAL A 90 3.69 -6.74 22.25
CA VAL A 90 2.24 -6.76 22.07
C VAL A 90 1.60 -7.77 23.03
N ASP A 91 0.53 -7.35 23.71
CA ASP A 91 -0.35 -8.24 24.46
C ASP A 91 -1.49 -8.74 23.56
N VAL A 92 -2.33 -9.64 24.07
CA VAL A 92 -3.41 -10.27 23.28
C VAL A 92 -4.42 -9.26 22.73
N ASP A 93 -4.77 -8.25 23.52
CA ASP A 93 -5.77 -7.25 23.13
C ASP A 93 -5.19 -6.30 22.07
N ARG A 94 -3.96 -5.83 22.28
CA ARG A 94 -3.25 -5.01 21.29
C ARG A 94 -2.96 -5.79 20.02
N ALA A 95 -2.70 -7.09 20.09
CA ALA A 95 -2.49 -7.93 18.92
C ALA A 95 -3.76 -8.04 18.06
N ALA A 96 -4.92 -8.15 18.70
CA ALA A 96 -6.21 -8.17 18.00
C ALA A 96 -6.49 -6.83 17.29
N LEU A 97 -6.21 -5.70 17.95
CA LEU A 97 -6.36 -4.37 17.35
C LEU A 97 -5.40 -4.16 16.18
N LEU A 98 -4.11 -4.45 16.37
CA LEU A 98 -3.10 -4.36 15.32
C LEU A 98 -3.46 -5.23 14.12
N HIS A 99 -3.96 -6.45 14.36
CA HIS A 99 -4.42 -7.32 13.29
C HIS A 99 -5.61 -6.72 12.53
N SER A 100 -6.61 -6.20 13.24
CA SER A 100 -7.78 -5.55 12.62
C SER A 100 -7.38 -4.37 11.73
N ASP A 101 -6.48 -3.51 12.23
CA ASP A 101 -5.99 -2.34 11.50
C ASP A 101 -5.22 -2.76 10.24
N LEU A 102 -4.32 -3.74 10.36
CA LEU A 102 -3.55 -4.24 9.22
C LEU A 102 -4.43 -4.96 8.20
N ALA A 103 -5.45 -5.71 8.65
CA ALA A 103 -6.37 -6.42 7.76
C ALA A 103 -7.13 -5.46 6.83
N GLY A 104 -7.61 -4.33 7.36
CA GLY A 104 -8.28 -3.30 6.56
C GLY A 104 -7.36 -2.69 5.50
N VAL A 105 -6.09 -2.45 5.84
CA VAL A 105 -5.12 -1.95 4.85
C VAL A 105 -4.83 -3.02 3.78
N VAL A 106 -4.65 -4.27 4.18
CA VAL A 106 -4.39 -5.39 3.27
C VAL A 106 -5.51 -5.56 2.26
N GLU A 107 -6.77 -5.50 2.72
CA GLU A 107 -7.94 -5.58 1.85
C GLU A 107 -7.94 -4.45 0.82
N HIS A 108 -7.79 -3.20 1.26
CA HIS A 108 -7.76 -2.04 0.35
C HIS A 108 -6.60 -2.12 -0.65
N VAL A 109 -5.41 -2.51 -0.19
CA VAL A 109 -4.24 -2.68 -1.07
C VAL A 109 -4.48 -3.76 -2.11
N ALA A 110 -5.11 -4.89 -1.75
CA ALA A 110 -5.47 -5.94 -2.69
C ALA A 110 -6.47 -5.45 -3.74
N GLU A 111 -7.47 -4.65 -3.34
CA GLU A 111 -8.43 -4.05 -4.28
C GLU A 111 -7.73 -3.10 -5.28
N VAL A 112 -6.86 -2.22 -4.79
CA VAL A 112 -6.10 -1.30 -5.64
C VAL A 112 -5.18 -2.07 -6.59
N ARG A 113 -4.50 -3.12 -6.12
CA ARG A 113 -3.68 -3.98 -6.99
C ARG A 113 -4.52 -4.67 -8.06
N ALA A 114 -5.70 -5.15 -7.72
CA ALA A 114 -6.61 -5.76 -8.69
C ALA A 114 -7.08 -4.76 -9.75
N VAL A 115 -7.33 -3.50 -9.36
CA VAL A 115 -7.64 -2.39 -10.30
C VAL A 115 -6.46 -2.12 -11.23
N LEU A 116 -5.25 -2.00 -10.70
CA LEU A 116 -4.03 -1.77 -11.48
C LEU A 116 -3.73 -2.93 -12.44
N ALA A 117 -3.85 -4.17 -11.96
CA ALA A 117 -3.58 -5.37 -12.74
C ALA A 117 -4.51 -5.50 -13.95
N ARG A 118 -5.81 -5.18 -13.78
CA ARG A 118 -6.77 -5.15 -14.88
C ARG A 118 -6.48 -4.00 -15.85
N GLY A 119 -6.24 -2.80 -15.34
CA GLY A 119 -6.05 -1.60 -16.16
C GLY A 119 -4.73 -1.57 -16.93
N GLY A 120 -3.66 -2.10 -16.36
CA GLY A 120 -2.33 -2.16 -16.95
C GLY A 120 -2.07 -3.42 -17.78
N GLY A 121 -2.99 -4.39 -17.76
CA GLY A 121 -2.80 -5.69 -18.42
C GLY A 121 -1.76 -6.59 -17.74
N TRP A 122 -1.55 -6.42 -16.43
CA TRP A 122 -0.53 -7.14 -15.65
C TRP A 122 -1.09 -8.31 -14.83
N ALA A 123 -2.38 -8.61 -14.96
CA ALA A 123 -3.04 -9.67 -14.19
C ALA A 123 -2.32 -11.04 -14.30
N GLU A 124 -1.71 -11.35 -15.44
CA GLU A 124 -0.96 -12.59 -15.65
C GLU A 124 0.41 -12.62 -14.97
N LEU A 125 0.97 -11.47 -14.58
CA LEU A 125 2.27 -11.39 -13.90
C LEU A 125 2.20 -11.80 -12.43
N GLU A 126 1.01 -11.77 -11.83
CA GLU A 126 0.79 -12.20 -10.44
C GLU A 126 0.56 -13.71 -10.31
N ALA A 127 0.26 -14.39 -11.42
CA ALA A 127 -0.03 -15.83 -11.46
C ALA A 127 1.19 -16.73 -11.73
N ARG A 128 2.41 -16.16 -11.76
CA ARG A 128 3.68 -16.86 -12.05
C ARG A 128 4.60 -16.82 -10.84
#